data_AF-A0A972DBN8-F1
#
_entry.id   AF-A0A972DBN8-F1
#
_cell.length_a   1.000
_cell.length_b   1.000
_cell.length_c   1.000
_cell.angle_alpha   90.00
_cell.angle_beta   90.00
_cell.angle_gamma   90.00
#
_symmetry.space_group_name_H-M   'P 1'
#
loop_
_entity.id
_entity.type
_entity.pdbx_description
1 polymer ?
#
loop_
_entity_poly.entity_id
_entity_poly.type
_entity_poly.pdbx_seq_one_letter_code
_entity_poly.pdbx_strand_id
1 'polypeptide(L)'
;MTEKKPSLLRTILDYSLPLIFGVITALVFANVAPDAYGALLHWSPLGPDHALAHYFNLHFLVNDVFMAFFFGLAAKEIVEAAMPGGALNPIKKAINPLLGTIGGVLGPVGVYFLYVFLTGNQDIARGWGIPTATDIALAWLVARVVFGVGHPAVSFLLLLAVADDAIGLGIIAIFYPDPEHPVEPAYIAVVAAAMAIAYGLRRARVTSFWPYVLVPGVISWVGLFLAHLHPALALVAIVPFMPNGGHDAGVYVERHQEEAAGVDTLNQFEHFFK
;
A
#
# COMPACT_ATOMS: atom_id res chain seq x y z
N MET A 1 -34.14 -16.43 14.83
CA MET A 1 -33.07 -15.56 14.31
C MET A 1 -32.66 -16.12 12.96
N THR A 2 -33.15 -15.53 11.88
CA THR A 2 -32.83 -15.96 10.51
C THR A 2 -31.42 -15.50 10.15
N GLU A 3 -30.47 -16.41 10.05
CA GLU A 3 -29.18 -16.15 9.39
C GLU A 3 -29.47 -15.63 7.98
N LYS A 4 -29.21 -14.34 7.76
CA LYS A 4 -29.23 -13.75 6.43
C LYS A 4 -28.05 -14.39 5.68
N LYS A 5 -28.32 -15.27 4.71
CA LYS A 5 -27.29 -15.81 3.81
C LYS A 5 -26.39 -14.65 3.35
N PRO A 6 -25.05 -14.81 3.37
CA PRO A 6 -24.17 -13.77 2.87
C PRO A 6 -24.58 -13.45 1.42
N SER A 7 -24.71 -12.15 1.13
CA SER A 7 -24.96 -11.67 -0.23
C SER A 7 -23.91 -12.26 -1.16
N LEU A 8 -24.30 -12.68 -2.38
CA LEU A 8 -23.36 -13.13 -3.42
C LEU A 8 -22.19 -12.15 -3.59
N LEU A 9 -22.45 -10.84 -3.49
CA LEU A 9 -21.42 -9.80 -3.52
C LEU A 9 -20.43 -9.90 -2.36
N ARG A 10 -20.90 -10.19 -1.13
CA ARG A 10 -20.00 -10.41 0.01
C ARG A 10 -19.14 -11.64 -0.21
N THR A 11 -19.72 -12.74 -0.69
CA THR A 11 -18.92 -13.93 -1.01
C THR A 11 -17.90 -13.66 -2.13
N ILE A 12 -18.24 -12.87 -3.14
CA ILE A 12 -17.30 -12.52 -4.21
C ILE A 12 -16.11 -11.69 -3.67
N LEU A 13 -16.39 -10.72 -2.80
CA LEU A 13 -15.38 -9.86 -2.19
C LEU A 13 -14.56 -10.60 -1.12
N ASP A 14 -15.19 -11.41 -0.29
CA ASP A 14 -14.56 -12.18 0.81
C ASP A 14 -13.56 -13.23 0.31
N TYR A 15 -13.65 -13.64 -0.95
CA TYR A 15 -12.74 -14.63 -1.57
C TYR A 15 -11.79 -14.00 -2.59
N SER A 16 -11.69 -12.67 -2.65
CA SER A 16 -10.80 -11.96 -3.58
C SER A 16 -10.97 -12.42 -5.05
N LEU A 17 -12.19 -12.84 -5.44
CA LEU A 17 -12.44 -13.38 -6.77
C LEU A 17 -12.12 -12.39 -7.91
N PRO A 18 -12.35 -11.07 -7.77
CA PRO A 18 -11.94 -10.12 -8.80
C PRO A 18 -10.44 -10.12 -9.08
N LEU A 19 -9.60 -10.27 -8.04
CA LEU A 19 -8.15 -10.35 -8.18
C LEU A 19 -7.75 -11.61 -8.97
N ILE A 20 -8.24 -12.78 -8.56
CA ILE A 20 -7.95 -14.05 -9.23
C ILE A 20 -8.42 -14.02 -10.69
N PHE A 21 -9.64 -13.52 -10.92
CA PHE A 21 -10.17 -13.37 -12.26
C PHE A 21 -9.31 -12.44 -13.12
N GLY A 22 -8.86 -11.31 -12.56
CA GLY A 22 -7.95 -10.38 -13.21
C GLY A 22 -6.63 -11.04 -13.61
N VAL A 23 -5.98 -11.76 -12.68
CA VAL A 23 -4.73 -12.50 -12.92
C VAL A 23 -4.91 -13.53 -14.04
N ILE A 24 -5.95 -14.36 -13.97
CA ILE A 24 -6.22 -15.39 -14.99
C ILE A 24 -6.48 -14.73 -16.35
N THR A 25 -7.29 -13.67 -16.39
CA THR A 25 -7.61 -12.97 -17.63
C THR A 25 -6.37 -12.33 -18.24
N ALA A 26 -5.54 -11.67 -17.43
CA ALA A 26 -4.29 -11.06 -17.88
C ALA A 26 -3.31 -12.11 -18.41
N LEU A 27 -3.15 -13.25 -17.71
CA LEU A 27 -2.32 -14.36 -18.16
C LEU A 27 -2.82 -14.93 -19.50
N VAL A 28 -4.11 -15.21 -19.63
CA VAL A 28 -4.67 -15.71 -20.88
C VAL A 28 -4.46 -14.71 -22.01
N PHE A 29 -4.77 -13.43 -21.79
CA PHE A 29 -4.66 -12.42 -22.82
C PHE A 29 -3.20 -12.19 -23.26
N ALA A 30 -2.27 -12.08 -22.32
CA ALA A 30 -0.84 -11.91 -22.61
C ALA A 30 -0.24 -13.08 -23.39
N ASN A 31 -0.78 -14.30 -23.24
CA ASN A 31 -0.31 -15.49 -23.98
C ASN A 31 -1.03 -15.69 -25.32
N VAL A 32 -2.31 -15.33 -25.43
CA VAL A 32 -3.11 -15.52 -26.65
C VAL A 32 -2.85 -14.42 -27.68
N ALA A 33 -2.67 -13.18 -27.22
CA ALA A 33 -2.47 -12.02 -28.07
C ALA A 33 -1.48 -11.03 -27.44
N PRO A 34 -0.18 -11.40 -27.37
CA PRO A 34 0.85 -10.59 -26.70
C PRO A 34 0.96 -9.17 -27.25
N ASP A 35 0.90 -9.01 -28.58
CA ASP A 35 1.00 -7.69 -29.22
C ASP A 35 -0.20 -6.79 -28.86
N ALA A 36 -1.41 -7.35 -28.83
CA ALA A 36 -2.61 -6.61 -28.44
C ALA A 36 -2.61 -6.25 -26.95
N TYR A 37 -2.09 -7.14 -26.10
CA TYR A 37 -1.91 -6.87 -24.68
C TYR A 37 -0.89 -5.73 -24.45
N GLY A 38 0.26 -5.78 -25.14
CA GLY A 38 1.26 -4.71 -25.10
C GLY A 38 0.70 -3.38 -25.61
N ALA A 39 -0.02 -3.39 -26.73
CA ALA A 39 -0.67 -2.21 -27.28
C ALA A 39 -1.70 -1.61 -26.32
N LEU A 40 -2.45 -2.44 -25.58
CA LEU A 40 -3.39 -1.99 -24.57
C LEU A 40 -2.69 -1.31 -23.38
N LEU A 41 -1.59 -1.88 -22.89
CA LEU A 41 -0.83 -1.31 -21.77
C LEU A 41 -0.24 0.07 -22.11
N HIS A 42 0.20 0.24 -23.35
CA HIS A 42 0.74 1.51 -23.84
C HIS A 42 -0.31 2.40 -24.52
N TRP A 43 -1.59 2.01 -24.46
CA TRP A 43 -2.66 2.82 -25.02
C TRP A 43 -2.79 4.12 -24.24
N SER A 44 -2.80 5.24 -24.97
CA SER A 44 -2.99 6.57 -24.41
C SER A 44 -4.26 7.22 -24.97
N PRO A 45 -5.10 7.82 -24.11
CA PRO A 45 -6.28 8.57 -24.55
C PRO A 45 -5.92 9.85 -25.33
N LEU A 46 -4.67 10.30 -25.27
CA LEU A 46 -4.19 11.48 -26.00
C LEU A 46 -3.78 11.17 -27.45
N GLY A 47 -3.78 9.88 -27.85
CA GLY A 47 -3.32 9.43 -29.16
C GLY A 47 -1.80 9.20 -29.23
N PRO A 48 -1.32 8.35 -30.15
CA PRO A 48 0.06 7.87 -30.16
C PRO A 48 1.12 8.94 -30.49
N ASP A 49 0.75 10.02 -31.19
CA ASP A 49 1.70 11.04 -31.66
C ASP A 49 1.88 12.22 -30.69
N HIS A 50 1.15 12.23 -29.57
CA HIS A 50 1.30 13.27 -28.56
C HIS A 50 2.52 12.99 -27.68
N ALA A 51 3.39 13.98 -27.48
CA ALA A 51 4.57 13.85 -26.60
C ALA A 51 4.24 13.43 -25.16
N LEU A 52 3.02 13.71 -24.71
CA LEU A 52 2.51 13.31 -23.40
C LEU A 52 1.92 11.89 -23.37
N ALA A 53 1.74 11.24 -24.52
CA ALA A 53 1.17 9.89 -24.60
C ALA A 53 2.08 8.83 -23.96
N HIS A 54 3.38 9.07 -23.95
CA HIS A 54 4.34 8.21 -23.24
C HIS A 54 4.16 8.28 -21.72
N TYR A 55 3.77 9.44 -21.20
CA TYR A 55 3.54 9.67 -19.78
C TYR A 55 2.12 9.33 -19.33
N PHE A 56 1.11 9.47 -20.20
CA PHE A 56 -0.30 9.21 -19.88
C PHE A 56 -0.82 8.00 -20.65
N ASN A 57 -0.38 6.81 -20.27
CA ASN A 57 -0.90 5.55 -20.79
C ASN A 57 -1.52 4.69 -19.67
N LEU A 58 -2.11 3.56 -20.04
CA LEU A 58 -2.71 2.64 -19.07
C LEU A 58 -1.69 2.13 -18.05
N HIS A 59 -0.43 1.89 -18.48
CA HIS A 59 0.65 1.48 -17.59
C HIS A 59 0.92 2.50 -16.49
N PHE A 60 1.03 3.79 -16.83
CA PHE A 60 1.16 4.89 -15.86
C PHE A 60 -0.03 4.93 -14.89
N LEU A 61 -1.25 4.84 -15.41
CA LEU A 61 -2.46 4.89 -14.58
C LEU A 61 -2.47 3.77 -13.53
N VAL A 62 -2.09 2.57 -13.93
CA VAL A 62 -2.07 1.42 -13.01
C VAL A 62 -0.87 1.49 -12.07
N ASN A 63 0.34 1.68 -12.58
CA ASN A 63 1.57 1.54 -11.81
C ASN A 63 1.94 2.77 -10.97
N ASP A 64 1.48 3.96 -11.33
CA ASP A 64 1.78 5.17 -10.55
C ASP A 64 0.56 5.66 -9.79
N VAL A 65 -0.60 5.76 -10.45
CA VAL A 65 -1.79 6.33 -9.82
C VAL A 65 -2.47 5.29 -8.92
N PHE A 66 -2.87 4.13 -9.45
CA PHE A 66 -3.55 3.11 -8.62
C PHE A 66 -2.63 2.54 -7.53
N MET A 67 -1.35 2.34 -7.83
CA MET A 67 -0.39 1.93 -6.81
C MET A 67 -0.20 2.99 -5.71
N ALA A 68 -0.33 4.28 -6.01
CA ALA A 68 -0.32 5.31 -4.97
C ALA A 68 -1.48 5.15 -3.98
N PHE A 69 -2.67 4.80 -4.47
CA PHE A 69 -3.81 4.49 -3.59
C PHE A 69 -3.60 3.17 -2.84
N PHE A 70 -3.07 2.13 -3.50
CA PHE A 70 -2.77 0.86 -2.86
C PHE A 70 -1.76 1.02 -1.71
N PHE A 71 -0.62 1.67 -1.94
CA PHE A 71 0.35 1.95 -0.89
C PHE A 71 -0.15 2.96 0.14
N GLY A 72 -1.04 3.89 -0.25
CA GLY A 72 -1.75 4.75 0.69
C GLY A 72 -2.63 3.95 1.67
N LEU A 73 -3.34 2.92 1.19
CA LEU A 73 -4.10 2.00 2.04
C LEU A 73 -3.18 1.16 2.92
N ALA A 74 -2.09 0.63 2.39
CA ALA A 74 -1.09 -0.09 3.20
C ALA A 74 -0.50 0.82 4.30
N ALA A 75 -0.13 2.06 3.96
CA ALA A 75 0.34 3.05 4.92
C ALA A 75 -0.70 3.35 6.01
N LYS A 76 -1.98 3.39 5.66
CA LYS A 76 -3.08 3.55 6.61
C LYS A 76 -3.11 2.41 7.62
N GLU A 77 -3.06 1.16 7.16
CA GLU A 77 -3.03 -0.02 8.04
C GLU A 77 -1.83 0.00 8.99
N ILE A 78 -0.66 0.40 8.49
CA ILE A 78 0.56 0.55 9.28
C ILE A 78 0.39 1.63 10.35
N VAL A 79 -0.15 2.80 9.97
CA VAL A 79 -0.39 3.92 10.89
C VAL A 79 -1.36 3.49 12.00
N GLU A 80 -2.46 2.84 11.67
CA GLU A 80 -3.42 2.36 12.68
C GLU A 80 -2.86 1.28 13.58
N ALA A 81 -2.12 0.33 13.02
CA ALA A 81 -1.50 -0.73 13.79
C ALA A 81 -0.48 -0.16 14.79
N ALA A 82 0.22 0.92 14.44
CA ALA A 82 1.21 1.60 15.30
C ALA A 82 0.59 2.56 16.35
N MET A 83 -0.68 2.93 16.21
CA MET A 83 -1.34 3.90 17.10
C MET A 83 -1.74 3.35 18.47
N PRO A 84 -2.07 4.20 19.46
CA PRO A 84 -2.66 3.80 20.75
C PRO A 84 -3.84 2.83 20.58
N GLY A 85 -3.73 1.62 21.13
CA GLY A 85 -4.74 0.56 20.98
C GLY A 85 -4.60 -0.29 19.72
N GLY A 86 -3.74 0.09 18.78
CA GLY A 86 -3.43 -0.66 17.56
C GLY A 86 -2.70 -1.98 17.83
N ALA A 87 -2.68 -2.85 16.83
CA ALA A 87 -2.20 -4.22 17.01
C ALA A 87 -0.67 -4.35 17.22
N LEU A 88 0.10 -3.34 16.81
CA LEU A 88 1.55 -3.23 17.02
C LEU A 88 1.90 -2.34 18.23
N ASN A 89 0.91 -1.86 18.97
CA ASN A 89 1.11 -1.00 20.13
C ASN A 89 0.48 -1.61 21.41
N PRO A 90 1.20 -1.72 22.54
CA PRO A 90 2.58 -1.33 22.79
C PRO A 90 3.60 -2.16 22.01
N ILE A 91 4.81 -1.62 21.82
CA ILE A 91 5.90 -2.24 21.06
C ILE A 91 6.19 -3.71 21.44
N LYS A 92 5.89 -4.10 22.69
CA LYS A 92 5.99 -5.48 23.16
C LYS A 92 5.13 -6.47 22.35
N LYS A 93 3.97 -6.04 21.83
CA LYS A 93 3.12 -6.84 20.94
C LYS A 93 3.69 -6.93 19.52
N ALA A 94 4.42 -5.91 19.07
CA ALA A 94 5.03 -5.86 17.75
C ALA A 94 6.27 -6.76 17.62
N ILE A 95 6.93 -7.15 18.71
CA ILE A 95 8.18 -7.93 18.65
C ILE A 95 8.00 -9.23 17.87
N ASN A 96 6.96 -10.02 18.16
CA ASN A 96 6.75 -11.30 17.50
C ASN A 96 6.47 -11.15 15.99
N PRO A 97 5.51 -10.30 15.55
CA PRO A 97 5.32 -10.00 14.14
C PRO A 97 6.58 -9.47 13.45
N LEU A 98 7.29 -8.52 14.08
CA LEU A 98 8.50 -7.92 13.49
C LEU A 98 9.62 -8.95 13.30
N LEU A 99 9.87 -9.81 14.29
CA LEU A 99 10.87 -10.89 14.15
C LEU A 99 10.48 -11.89 13.06
N GLY A 100 9.19 -12.25 12.98
CA GLY A 100 8.68 -13.09 11.90
C GLY A 100 8.89 -12.45 10.53
N THR A 101 8.64 -11.16 10.43
CA THR A 101 8.78 -10.38 9.18
C THR A 101 10.25 -10.27 8.78
N ILE A 102 11.16 -9.98 9.72
CA ILE A 102 12.60 -9.95 9.47
C ILE A 102 13.07 -11.31 8.91
N GLY A 103 12.62 -12.42 9.49
CA GLY A 103 12.88 -13.75 8.94
C GLY A 103 12.29 -13.95 7.54
N GLY A 104 11.06 -13.46 7.33
CA GLY A 104 10.34 -13.47 6.05
C GLY A 104 10.99 -12.63 4.96
N VAL A 105 11.79 -11.62 5.31
CA VAL A 105 12.57 -10.80 4.38
C VAL A 105 13.96 -11.38 4.17
N LEU A 106 14.71 -11.65 5.24
CA LEU A 106 16.09 -12.13 5.15
C LEU A 106 16.19 -13.53 4.52
N GLY A 107 15.20 -14.40 4.75
CA GLY A 107 15.17 -15.75 4.19
C GLY A 107 15.15 -15.75 2.66
N PRO A 108 14.12 -15.19 2.01
CA PRO A 108 14.04 -15.08 0.55
C PRO A 108 15.20 -14.32 -0.06
N VAL A 109 15.68 -13.25 0.57
CA VAL A 109 16.88 -12.51 0.11
C VAL A 109 18.12 -13.39 0.11
N GLY A 110 18.34 -14.16 1.18
CA GLY A 110 19.45 -15.09 1.28
C GLY A 110 19.40 -16.18 0.20
N VAL A 111 18.22 -16.76 -0.03
CA VAL A 111 18.01 -17.75 -1.10
C VAL A 111 18.25 -17.13 -2.49
N TYR A 112 17.80 -15.89 -2.70
CA TYR A 112 18.01 -15.16 -3.95
C TYR A 112 19.50 -14.91 -4.23
N PHE A 113 20.24 -14.39 -3.25
CA PHE A 113 21.69 -14.18 -3.43
C PHE A 113 22.46 -15.48 -3.58
N LEU A 114 22.04 -16.56 -2.92
CA LEU A 114 22.59 -17.89 -3.15
C LEU A 114 22.39 -18.33 -4.60
N TYR A 115 21.19 -18.13 -5.16
CA TYR A 115 20.90 -18.44 -6.56
C TYR A 115 21.77 -17.60 -7.53
N VAL A 116 21.89 -16.30 -7.29
CA VAL A 116 22.75 -15.40 -8.08
C VAL A 116 24.20 -15.86 -8.03
N PHE A 117 24.68 -16.24 -6.84
CA PHE A 117 26.04 -16.75 -6.64
C PHE A 117 26.28 -18.07 -7.40
N LEU A 118 25.34 -19.01 -7.33
CA LEU A 118 25.46 -20.31 -8.00
C LEU A 118 25.38 -20.22 -9.52
N THR A 119 24.58 -19.29 -10.06
CA THR A 119 24.41 -19.10 -11.51
C THR A 119 25.44 -18.15 -12.12
N GLY A 120 26.11 -17.33 -11.31
CA GLY A 120 27.07 -16.32 -11.75
C GLY A 120 26.44 -15.13 -12.49
N ASN A 121 25.11 -15.03 -12.55
CA ASN A 121 24.41 -13.98 -13.28
C ASN A 121 24.27 -12.73 -12.40
N GLN A 122 25.26 -11.83 -12.48
CA GLN A 122 25.28 -10.59 -11.70
C GLN A 122 24.25 -9.55 -12.18
N ASP A 123 23.73 -9.67 -13.40
CA ASP A 123 22.78 -8.69 -13.96
C ASP A 123 21.46 -8.68 -13.18
N ILE A 124 21.06 -9.84 -12.66
CA ILE A 124 19.85 -9.96 -11.85
C ILE A 124 20.07 -9.59 -10.37
N ALA A 125 21.30 -9.39 -9.90
CA ALA A 125 21.58 -9.16 -8.46
C ALA A 125 20.82 -7.97 -7.84
N ARG A 126 20.44 -6.98 -8.67
CA ARG A 126 19.63 -5.82 -8.25
C ARG A 126 18.19 -6.17 -7.88
N GLY A 127 17.68 -7.35 -8.29
CA GLY A 127 16.31 -7.81 -8.04
C GLY A 127 16.08 -8.43 -6.67
N TRP A 128 16.97 -8.25 -5.69
CA TRP A 128 16.92 -8.94 -4.40
C TRP A 128 15.68 -8.62 -3.55
N GLY A 129 15.04 -7.46 -3.74
CA GLY A 129 13.80 -7.06 -3.08
C GLY A 129 12.52 -7.58 -3.75
N ILE A 130 12.60 -8.15 -4.96
CA ILE A 130 11.45 -8.80 -5.62
C ILE A 130 10.88 -9.94 -4.75
N PRO A 131 11.68 -10.90 -4.23
CA PRO A 131 11.17 -12.03 -3.46
C PRO A 131 10.72 -11.66 -2.04
N THR A 132 10.85 -10.40 -1.60
CA THR A 132 10.42 -9.95 -0.26
C THR A 132 8.99 -9.43 -0.24
N ALA A 133 8.38 -9.17 -1.39
CA ALA A 133 7.02 -8.64 -1.45
C ALA A 133 5.98 -9.74 -1.17
N THR A 134 5.01 -9.44 -0.30
CA THR A 134 3.90 -10.34 0.03
C THR A 134 2.56 -9.76 -0.43
N ASP A 135 1.77 -10.51 -1.19
CA ASP A 135 0.38 -10.14 -1.49
C ASP A 135 -0.53 -10.57 -0.33
N ILE A 136 -0.93 -9.59 0.49
CA ILE A 136 -1.79 -9.81 1.65
C ILE A 136 -3.14 -10.45 1.29
N ALA A 137 -3.72 -10.11 0.14
CA ALA A 137 -5.04 -10.59 -0.26
C ALA A 137 -4.99 -12.08 -0.62
N LEU A 138 -3.97 -12.50 -1.36
CA LEU A 138 -3.75 -13.92 -1.68
C LEU A 138 -3.32 -14.72 -0.46
N ALA A 139 -2.39 -14.19 0.35
CA ALA A 139 -1.91 -14.86 1.55
C ALA A 139 -3.07 -15.11 2.54
N TRP A 140 -3.90 -14.10 2.78
CA TRP A 140 -5.07 -14.23 3.65
C TRP A 140 -6.12 -15.19 3.12
N LEU A 141 -6.39 -15.16 1.80
CA LEU A 141 -7.33 -16.08 1.15
C LEU A 141 -6.90 -17.54 1.35
N VAL A 142 -5.64 -17.84 1.02
CA VAL A 142 -5.07 -19.19 1.15
C VAL A 142 -5.09 -19.63 2.61
N ALA A 143 -4.72 -18.75 3.54
CA ALA A 143 -4.75 -19.05 4.97
C ALA A 143 -6.16 -19.37 5.47
N ARG A 144 -7.19 -18.64 5.02
CA ARG A 144 -8.59 -18.94 5.37
C ARG A 144 -9.06 -20.28 4.80
N VAL A 145 -8.64 -20.63 3.60
CA VAL A 145 -8.99 -21.92 2.98
C VAL A 145 -8.32 -23.08 3.71
N VAL A 146 -7.05 -22.93 4.10
CA VAL A 146 -6.26 -24.00 4.74
C VAL A 146 -6.59 -24.16 6.21
N PHE A 147 -6.61 -23.06 6.97
CA PHE A 147 -6.76 -23.10 8.44
C PHE A 147 -8.20 -22.88 8.91
N GLY A 148 -9.06 -22.32 8.06
CA GLY A 148 -10.42 -21.91 8.43
C GLY A 148 -10.47 -20.48 8.99
N VAL A 149 -11.66 -19.86 8.90
CA VAL A 149 -11.89 -18.42 9.18
C VAL A 149 -11.58 -18.03 10.64
N GLY A 150 -11.73 -18.95 11.58
CA GLY A 150 -11.54 -18.69 13.02
C GLY A 150 -10.17 -19.05 13.58
N HIS A 151 -9.23 -19.49 12.75
CA HIS A 151 -7.95 -19.99 13.24
C HIS A 151 -6.99 -18.83 13.60
N PRO A 152 -6.31 -18.86 14.76
CA PRO A 152 -5.40 -17.79 15.19
C PRO A 152 -4.29 -17.44 14.18
N ALA A 153 -3.90 -18.40 13.33
CA ALA A 153 -2.91 -18.18 12.27
C ALA A 153 -3.36 -17.13 11.25
N VAL A 154 -4.66 -17.03 10.95
CA VAL A 154 -5.17 -16.02 9.99
C VAL A 154 -5.02 -14.62 10.56
N SER A 155 -5.38 -14.44 11.84
CA SER A 155 -5.19 -13.16 12.54
C SER A 155 -3.71 -12.81 12.70
N PHE A 156 -2.86 -13.80 13.01
CA PHE A 156 -1.42 -13.58 13.10
C PHE A 156 -0.81 -13.21 11.74
N LEU A 157 -1.24 -13.86 10.65
CA LEU A 157 -0.80 -13.56 9.29
C LEU A 157 -1.12 -12.11 8.88
N LEU A 158 -2.31 -11.61 9.24
CA LEU A 158 -2.66 -10.20 8.98
C LEU A 158 -1.71 -9.24 9.70
N LEU A 159 -1.31 -9.54 10.95
CA LEU A 159 -0.33 -8.73 11.68
C LEU A 159 1.06 -8.79 11.05
N LEU A 160 1.46 -9.97 10.59
CA LEU A 160 2.71 -10.17 9.87
C LEU A 160 2.71 -9.36 8.57
N ALA A 161 1.62 -9.41 7.80
CA ALA A 161 1.50 -8.71 6.53
C ALA A 161 1.58 -7.18 6.68
N VAL A 162 0.94 -6.60 7.71
CA VAL A 162 1.07 -5.16 7.97
C VAL A 162 2.52 -4.77 8.31
N ALA A 163 3.22 -5.60 9.09
CA ALA A 163 4.63 -5.36 9.39
C ALA A 163 5.52 -5.54 8.14
N ASP A 164 5.21 -6.51 7.29
CA ASP A 164 5.89 -6.76 6.02
C ASP A 164 5.71 -5.62 5.03
N ASP A 165 4.50 -5.10 4.87
CA ASP A 165 4.21 -3.92 4.04
C ASP A 165 5.04 -2.72 4.49
N ALA A 166 5.21 -2.51 5.79
CA ALA A 166 6.05 -1.41 6.30
C ALA A 166 7.53 -1.58 5.89
N ILE A 167 8.06 -2.80 5.95
CA ILE A 167 9.43 -3.09 5.52
C ILE A 167 9.54 -2.99 3.99
N GLY A 168 8.60 -3.55 3.25
CA GLY A 168 8.54 -3.52 1.79
C GLY A 168 8.48 -2.10 1.24
N LEU A 169 7.64 -1.24 1.80
CA LEU A 169 7.59 0.19 1.45
C LEU A 169 8.94 0.87 1.69
N GLY A 170 9.63 0.55 2.79
CA GLY A 170 10.98 1.05 3.07
C GLY A 170 12.02 0.54 2.07
N ILE A 171 11.96 -0.73 1.68
CA ILE A 171 12.84 -1.33 0.69
C ILE A 171 12.69 -0.61 -0.65
N ILE A 172 11.46 -0.44 -1.13
CA ILE A 172 11.16 0.24 -2.40
C ILE A 172 11.64 1.70 -2.34
N ALA A 173 11.37 2.41 -1.24
CA ALA A 173 11.73 3.82 -1.09
C ALA A 173 13.25 4.09 -1.14
N ILE A 174 14.06 3.17 -0.61
CA ILE A 174 15.50 3.40 -0.40
C ILE A 174 16.35 2.72 -1.48
N PHE A 175 16.01 1.50 -1.87
CA PHE A 175 16.88 0.66 -2.70
C PHE A 175 16.46 0.57 -4.16
N TYR A 176 15.25 1.03 -4.48
CA TYR A 176 14.73 1.04 -5.84
C TYR A 176 14.39 2.47 -6.25
N PRO A 177 15.34 3.37 -6.51
CA PRO A 177 15.06 4.60 -7.25
C PRO A 177 14.94 4.33 -8.76
N ASP A 178 14.65 5.36 -9.56
CA ASP A 178 14.66 5.28 -11.02
C ASP A 178 16.01 4.70 -11.52
N PRO A 179 16.00 3.64 -12.35
CA PRO A 179 17.23 3.09 -12.94
C PRO A 179 17.94 4.01 -13.93
N GLU A 180 17.23 4.94 -14.56
CA GLU A 180 17.74 5.78 -15.66
C GLU A 180 18.34 7.10 -15.16
N HIS A 181 17.84 7.62 -14.03
CA HIS A 181 18.22 8.93 -13.51
C HIS A 181 18.73 8.85 -12.07
N PRO A 182 19.81 9.58 -11.73
CA PRO A 182 20.28 9.63 -10.35
C PRO A 182 19.26 10.36 -9.47
N VAL A 183 19.13 9.91 -8.22
CA VAL A 183 18.27 10.57 -7.22
C VAL A 183 18.65 12.03 -7.09
N GLU A 184 17.65 12.92 -7.11
CA GLU A 184 17.81 14.36 -6.90
C GLU A 184 17.24 14.77 -5.54
N PRO A 185 18.05 14.79 -4.46
CA PRO A 185 17.56 14.99 -3.10
C PRO A 185 16.95 16.38 -2.87
N ALA A 186 17.24 17.35 -3.74
CA ALA A 186 16.68 18.69 -3.66
C ALA A 186 15.14 18.66 -3.69
N TYR A 187 14.54 17.75 -4.47
CA TYR A 187 13.09 17.64 -4.58
C TYR A 187 12.42 16.92 -3.40
N ILE A 188 13.20 16.31 -2.49
CA ILE A 188 12.67 15.83 -1.20
C ILE A 188 12.12 17.01 -0.37
N ALA A 189 12.64 18.22 -0.56
CA ALA A 189 12.07 19.43 0.05
C ALA A 189 10.61 19.69 -0.39
N VAL A 190 10.24 19.30 -1.62
CA VAL A 190 8.85 19.41 -2.11
C VAL A 190 7.94 18.42 -1.38
N VAL A 191 8.41 17.20 -1.15
CA VAL A 191 7.69 16.19 -0.33
C VAL A 191 7.55 16.68 1.11
N ALA A 192 8.61 17.26 1.70
CA ALA A 192 8.53 17.85 3.03
C ALA A 192 7.54 19.02 3.11
N ALA A 193 7.48 19.87 2.07
CA ALA A 193 6.48 20.93 1.97
C ALA A 193 5.06 20.36 1.88
N ALA A 194 4.84 19.27 1.13
CA ALA A 194 3.57 18.57 1.08
C ALA A 194 3.15 18.03 2.47
N MET A 195 4.09 17.42 3.21
CA MET A 195 3.85 16.97 4.58
C MET A 195 3.49 18.14 5.51
N ALA A 196 4.15 19.29 5.36
CA ALA A 196 3.82 20.50 6.13
C ALA A 196 2.41 21.03 5.80
N ILE A 197 1.99 20.99 4.53
CA ILE A 197 0.63 21.33 4.11
C ILE A 197 -0.38 20.34 4.70
N ALA A 198 -0.11 19.04 4.64
CA ALA A 198 -0.97 18.01 5.24
C ALA A 198 -1.12 18.22 6.76
N TYR A 199 -0.02 18.53 7.45
CA TYR A 199 -0.06 18.92 8.86
C TYR A 199 -0.88 20.19 9.11
N GLY A 200 -0.77 21.19 8.23
CA GLY A 200 -1.59 22.41 8.26
C GLY A 200 -3.09 22.11 8.13
N LEU A 201 -3.48 21.24 7.20
CA LEU A 201 -4.87 20.77 7.03
C LEU A 201 -5.37 20.06 8.30
N ARG A 202 -4.51 19.21 8.90
CA ARG A 202 -4.81 18.54 10.17
C ARG A 202 -5.05 19.53 11.30
N ARG A 203 -4.20 20.56 11.41
CA ARG A 203 -4.34 21.63 12.42
C ARG A 203 -5.59 22.47 12.19
N ALA A 204 -5.97 22.69 10.94
CA ALA A 204 -7.22 23.33 10.55
C ALA A 204 -8.47 22.45 10.75
N ARG A 205 -8.30 21.22 11.28
CA ARG A 205 -9.37 20.25 11.52
C ARG A 205 -10.16 19.91 10.25
N VAL A 206 -9.49 19.87 9.10
CA VAL A 206 -10.10 19.42 7.84
C VAL A 206 -10.43 17.94 7.97
N THR A 207 -11.72 17.63 7.83
CA THR A 207 -12.31 16.32 8.15
C THR A 207 -12.42 15.40 6.94
N SER A 208 -12.47 15.96 5.74
CA SER A 208 -12.49 15.20 4.49
C SER A 208 -11.08 14.74 4.12
N PHE A 209 -10.95 13.52 3.60
CA PHE A 209 -9.66 13.01 3.11
C PHE A 209 -9.28 13.59 1.75
N TRP A 210 -10.25 14.06 0.95
CA TRP A 210 -10.04 14.58 -0.41
C TRP A 210 -9.01 15.72 -0.47
N PRO A 211 -9.07 16.74 0.40
CA PRO A 211 -8.04 17.78 0.44
C PRO A 211 -6.62 17.25 0.68
N TYR A 212 -6.44 16.18 1.48
CA TYR A 212 -5.13 15.58 1.72
C TYR A 212 -4.62 14.83 0.50
N VAL A 213 -5.49 14.07 -0.18
CA VAL A 213 -5.11 13.32 -1.39
C VAL A 213 -4.83 14.27 -2.57
N LEU A 214 -5.70 15.24 -2.81
CA LEU A 214 -5.63 16.09 -4.00
C LEU A 214 -4.59 17.21 -3.91
N VAL A 215 -4.31 17.73 -2.71
CA VAL A 215 -3.37 18.84 -2.55
C VAL A 215 -1.99 18.32 -2.17
N PRO A 216 -1.69 17.97 -0.90
CA PRO A 216 -0.36 17.50 -0.56
C PRO A 216 -0.05 16.11 -1.17
N GLY A 217 -1.04 15.24 -1.44
CA GLY A 217 -0.79 13.98 -2.15
C GLY A 217 -0.24 14.19 -3.55
N VAL A 218 -0.84 15.08 -4.34
CA VAL A 218 -0.33 15.42 -5.70
C VAL A 218 1.01 16.14 -5.62
N ILE A 219 1.20 17.07 -4.68
CA ILE A 219 2.51 17.75 -4.50
C ILE A 219 3.59 16.74 -4.12
N SER A 220 3.29 15.78 -3.24
CA SER A 220 4.21 14.70 -2.87
C SER A 220 4.52 13.81 -4.06
N TRP A 221 3.53 13.48 -4.89
CA TRP A 221 3.71 12.69 -6.11
C TRP A 221 4.66 13.38 -7.09
N VAL A 222 4.44 14.67 -7.36
CA VAL A 222 5.33 15.47 -8.20
C VAL A 222 6.73 15.56 -7.60
N GLY A 223 6.84 15.75 -6.28
CA GLY A 223 8.13 15.79 -5.59
C GLY A 223 8.92 14.49 -5.72
N LEU A 224 8.26 13.33 -5.58
CA LEU A 224 8.90 12.02 -5.76
C LEU A 224 9.29 11.77 -7.21
N PHE A 225 8.42 12.10 -8.16
CA PHE A 225 8.72 12.01 -9.59
C PHE A 225 9.96 12.84 -9.97
N LEU A 226 10.03 14.09 -9.53
CA LEU A 226 11.19 14.95 -9.77
C LEU A 226 12.45 14.51 -9.01
N ALA A 227 12.29 13.86 -7.85
CA ALA A 227 13.41 13.29 -7.10
C ALA A 227 13.95 11.99 -7.70
N HIS A 228 13.36 11.48 -8.78
CA HIS A 228 13.64 10.15 -9.35
C HIS A 228 13.42 9.01 -8.33
N LEU A 229 12.41 9.18 -7.49
CA LEU A 229 11.91 8.19 -6.52
C LEU A 229 10.53 7.68 -6.95
N HIS A 230 10.11 6.53 -6.42
CA HIS A 230 8.83 5.92 -6.78
C HIS A 230 7.62 6.83 -6.49
N PRO A 231 6.92 7.36 -7.51
CA PRO A 231 5.78 8.25 -7.30
C PRO A 231 4.60 7.55 -6.61
N ALA A 232 4.50 6.22 -6.75
CA ALA A 232 3.54 5.40 -6.02
C ALA A 232 3.64 5.52 -4.49
N LEU A 233 4.75 6.02 -3.94
CA LEU A 233 4.89 6.24 -2.49
C LEU A 233 4.30 7.58 -2.00
N ALA A 234 3.68 8.37 -2.89
CA ALA A 234 3.20 9.72 -2.56
C ALA A 234 2.27 9.77 -1.36
N LEU A 235 1.26 8.89 -1.30
CA LEU A 235 0.32 8.89 -0.19
C LEU A 235 0.91 8.34 1.10
N VAL A 236 1.97 7.52 1.03
CA VAL A 236 2.67 7.00 2.22
C VAL A 236 3.22 8.14 3.08
N ALA A 237 3.69 9.23 2.45
CA ALA A 237 4.16 10.42 3.15
C ALA A 237 3.04 11.27 3.77
N ILE A 238 1.81 11.18 3.23
CA ILE A 238 0.69 12.06 3.58
C ILE A 238 -0.28 11.43 4.59
N VAL A 239 -0.56 10.13 4.45
CA VAL A 239 -1.50 9.38 5.28
C VAL A 239 -1.24 9.52 6.79
N PRO A 240 0.01 9.53 7.31
CA PRO A 240 0.28 9.73 8.73
C PRO A 240 -0.21 11.07 9.31
N PHE A 241 -0.51 12.04 8.45
CA PHE A 241 -1.02 13.36 8.85
C PHE A 241 -2.55 13.45 8.81
N MET A 242 -3.25 12.43 8.30
CA MET A 242 -4.71 12.44 8.31
C MET A 242 -5.24 12.32 9.76
N PRO A 243 -6.31 13.05 10.14
CA PRO A 243 -6.91 12.94 11.45
C PRO A 243 -7.58 11.58 11.65
N ASN A 244 -7.33 10.98 12.81
CA ASN A 244 -8.00 9.78 13.26
C ASN A 244 -8.92 10.16 14.41
N GLY A 245 -10.16 9.71 14.34
CA GLY A 245 -11.14 9.86 15.41
C GLY A 245 -10.72 8.96 16.56
N GLY A 246 -9.86 9.46 17.44
CA GLY A 246 -9.34 8.66 18.54
C GLY A 246 -10.46 8.13 19.42
N HIS A 247 -10.50 6.81 19.60
CA HIS A 247 -10.91 6.22 20.87
C HIS A 247 -9.94 6.69 21.95
N ASP A 248 -10.17 7.90 22.46
CA ASP A 248 -9.52 8.40 23.67
C ASP A 248 -10.26 7.79 24.87
N ALA A 249 -9.94 6.53 25.18
CA ALA A 249 -10.35 5.88 26.42
C ALA A 249 -9.17 5.85 27.39
N GLY A 250 -8.66 7.04 27.71
CA GLY A 250 -7.87 7.31 28.90
C GLY A 250 -8.77 7.90 29.98
N VAL A 251 -9.02 7.13 31.03
CA VAL A 251 -9.63 7.45 32.33
C VAL A 251 -9.56 8.96 32.67
N TYR A 252 -10.68 9.55 33.11
CA TYR A 252 -10.90 10.96 33.54
C TYR A 252 -11.49 11.94 32.52
N VAL A 253 -12.71 11.71 32.01
CA VAL A 253 -13.79 12.73 31.99
C VAL A 253 -15.12 11.98 31.94
N GLU A 254 -15.83 11.91 33.06
CA GLU A 254 -17.25 11.60 33.05
C GLU A 254 -18.05 12.80 32.53
N ARG A 255 -19.08 12.48 31.73
CA ARG A 255 -20.34 13.23 31.63
C ARG A 255 -20.41 14.42 30.64
N HIS A 256 -20.03 14.20 29.38
CA HIS A 256 -20.64 14.84 28.19
C HIS A 256 -20.56 13.90 26.97
N GLN A 257 -20.90 12.62 27.18
CA GLN A 257 -21.02 11.60 26.15
C GLN A 257 -22.41 11.67 25.52
N GLU A 258 -22.49 12.22 24.30
CA GLU A 258 -23.42 11.78 23.22
C GLU A 258 -23.25 12.57 21.89
N GLU A 259 -22.46 13.65 21.83
CA GLU A 259 -22.35 14.48 20.59
C GLU A 259 -20.97 14.50 19.89
N ALA A 260 -19.98 13.74 20.35
CA ALA A 260 -18.67 13.68 19.71
C ALA A 260 -18.30 12.25 19.29
N ALA A 261 -19.02 11.71 18.29
CA ALA A 261 -18.43 10.70 17.42
C ALA A 261 -17.25 11.37 16.69
N GLY A 262 -16.04 11.17 17.22
CA GLY A 262 -14.82 11.83 16.77
C GLY A 262 -14.62 11.67 15.27
N VAL A 263 -14.37 12.79 14.60
CA VAL A 263 -14.10 12.87 13.17
C VAL A 263 -12.94 11.93 12.79
N ASP A 264 -13.23 11.00 11.90
CA ASP A 264 -12.29 9.97 11.48
C ASP A 264 -12.04 10.02 9.98
N THR A 265 -11.08 10.87 9.58
CA THR A 265 -10.72 11.06 8.17
C THR A 265 -10.02 9.84 7.59
N LEU A 266 -9.24 9.15 8.42
CA LEU A 266 -8.49 7.97 8.00
C LEU A 266 -9.40 6.76 7.74
N ASN A 267 -10.41 6.54 8.59
CA ASN A 267 -11.41 5.50 8.32
C ASN A 267 -12.33 5.87 7.16
N GLN A 268 -12.61 7.15 6.93
CA GLN A 268 -13.31 7.58 5.71
C GLN A 268 -12.52 7.27 4.44
N PHE A 269 -11.19 7.46 4.47
CA PHE A 269 -10.32 7.11 3.35
C PHE A 269 -10.39 5.60 3.07
N GLU A 270 -10.25 4.75 4.09
CA GLU A 270 -10.36 3.30 3.94
C GLU A 270 -11.73 2.87 3.39
N HIS A 271 -12.83 3.29 4.03
CA HIS A 271 -14.18 2.85 3.64
C HIS A 271 -14.55 3.29 2.21
N PHE A 272 -13.95 4.36 1.69
CA PHE A 272 -14.19 4.76 0.32
C PHE A 272 -13.51 3.84 -0.71
N PHE A 273 -12.37 3.26 -0.36
CA PHE A 273 -11.54 2.46 -1.28
C PHE A 273 -11.56 0.95 -1.02
N LYS A 274 -12.02 0.47 0.14
CA LYS A 274 -12.32 -0.95 0.42
C LYS A 274 -13.77 -1.30 0.10
#